data_AF-A0A552I2P7-F1
#
_entry.id   AF-A0A552I2P7-F1
#
_cell.length_a   1.000
_cell.length_b   1.000
_cell.length_c   1.000
_cell.angle_alpha   90.00
_cell.angle_beta   90.00
_cell.angle_gamma   90.00
#
_symmetry.space_group_name_H-M   'P 1'
#
loop_
_entity.id
_entity.type
_entity.pdbx_description
1 polymer ?
#
loop_
_entity_poly.entity_id
_entity_poly.type
_entity_poly.pdbx_seq_one_letter_code
_entity_poly.pdbx_strand_id
1 'polypeptide(L)'
;MEASICPPTIDDKIEELHRESLVLREKLSLAVDKKRRETIEQDLEVIYRLIAEYSQLGANIAIVRETPENLVCLQHLEDLT
;
A
#
# COMPACT_ATOMS: atom_id res chain seq x y z
N MET A 1 -12.91 -21.61 13.26
CA MET A 1 -11.95 -20.80 12.48
C MET A 1 -12.68 -19.53 12.10
N GLU A 2 -12.66 -18.54 12.99
CA GLU A 2 -13.17 -17.22 12.66
C GLU A 2 -12.08 -16.51 11.85
N ALA A 3 -12.38 -16.16 10.61
CA ALA A 3 -11.53 -15.25 9.86
C ALA A 3 -11.54 -13.94 10.64
N SER A 4 -10.41 -13.61 11.27
CA SER A 4 -10.22 -12.30 11.90
C SER A 4 -10.45 -11.25 10.82
N ILE A 5 -11.59 -10.56 10.87
CA ILE A 5 -11.93 -9.46 9.96
C ILE A 5 -11.14 -8.24 10.43
N CYS A 6 -9.81 -8.33 10.39
CA CYS A 6 -8.97 -7.17 10.51
C CYS A 6 -9.06 -6.43 9.17
N PRO A 7 -9.42 -5.14 9.16
CA PRO A 7 -9.36 -4.35 7.93
C PRO A 7 -7.93 -4.38 7.40
N PRO A 8 -7.73 -4.50 6.08
CA PRO A 8 -6.40 -4.56 5.49
C PRO A 8 -5.61 -3.31 5.87
N THR A 9 -4.39 -3.51 6.31
CA THR A 9 -3.45 -2.43 6.60
C THR A 9 -2.96 -1.80 5.31
N ILE A 10 -2.34 -0.61 5.42
CA ILE A 10 -1.68 0.05 4.28
C ILE A 10 -0.61 -0.87 3.69
N ASP A 11 0.12 -1.59 4.53
CA ASP A 11 1.15 -2.54 4.10
C ASP A 11 0.55 -3.73 3.33
N ASP A 12 -0.58 -4.27 3.80
CA ASP A 12 -1.31 -5.33 3.08
C ASP A 12 -1.72 -4.86 1.67
N LYS A 13 -2.14 -3.58 1.55
CA LYS A 13 -2.54 -3.02 0.26
C LYS A 13 -1.37 -2.78 -0.68
N ILE A 14 -0.22 -2.33 -0.15
CA ILE A 14 1.02 -2.20 -0.92
C ILE A 14 1.49 -3.57 -1.42
N GLU A 15 1.43 -4.59 -0.58
CA GLU A 15 1.83 -5.96 -0.94
C GLU A 15 0.90 -6.55 -2.02
N GLU A 16 -0.42 -6.30 -1.93
CA GLU A 16 -1.39 -6.68 -2.97
C GLU A 16 -1.06 -6.03 -4.32
N LEU A 17 -0.80 -4.71 -4.34
CA LEU A 17 -0.41 -3.98 -5.55
C LEU A 17 0.91 -4.51 -6.14
N HIS A 18 1.87 -4.90 -5.30
CA HIS A 18 3.10 -5.55 -5.76
C HIS A 18 2.81 -6.89 -6.46
N ARG A 19 1.95 -7.74 -5.88
CA ARG A 19 1.52 -9.01 -6.50
C ARG A 19 0.84 -8.77 -7.85
N GLU A 20 -0.07 -7.80 -7.94
CA GLU A 20 -0.73 -7.44 -9.20
C GLU A 20 0.27 -6.94 -10.26
N SER A 21 1.23 -6.10 -9.86
CA SER A 21 2.26 -5.60 -10.76
C SER A 21 3.14 -6.72 -11.33
N LEU A 22 3.41 -7.77 -10.54
CA LEU A 22 4.19 -8.92 -11.00
C LEU A 22 3.45 -9.69 -12.10
N VAL A 23 2.16 -9.96 -11.89
CA VAL A 23 1.31 -10.64 -12.87
C VAL A 23 1.21 -9.82 -14.16
N LEU A 24 1.10 -8.50 -14.07
CA LEU A 24 1.07 -7.64 -15.25
C LEU A 24 2.40 -7.62 -16.00
N ARG A 25 3.54 -7.60 -15.30
CA ARG A 25 4.87 -7.73 -15.91
C ARG A 25 5.04 -9.06 -16.65
N GLU A 26 4.55 -10.16 -16.08
CA GLU A 26 4.52 -11.46 -16.77
C GLU A 26 3.63 -11.42 -18.02
N LYS A 27 2.45 -10.81 -17.94
CA LYS A 27 1.58 -10.63 -19.11
C LYS A 27 2.24 -9.75 -20.18
N LEU A 28 2.99 -8.72 -19.78
CA LEU A 28 3.72 -7.82 -20.68
C LEU A 28 4.84 -8.55 -21.43
N SER A 29 5.56 -9.45 -20.75
CA SER A 29 6.64 -10.23 -21.37
C SER A 29 6.10 -11.20 -22.44
N LEU A 30 4.88 -11.71 -22.24
CA LEU A 30 4.19 -12.60 -23.17
C LEU A 30 3.40 -11.83 -24.26
N ALA A 31 3.19 -10.52 -24.09
CA ALA A 31 2.42 -9.72 -25.03
C ALA A 31 3.26 -9.36 -26.27
N VAL A 32 2.85 -9.89 -27.43
CA VAL A 32 3.44 -9.60 -28.74
C VAL A 32 2.75 -8.43 -29.43
N ASP A 33 1.47 -8.21 -29.15
CA ASP A 33 0.67 -7.13 -29.73
C ASP A 33 1.01 -5.78 -29.08
N LYS A 34 1.30 -4.77 -29.92
CA LYS A 34 1.70 -3.43 -29.47
C LYS A 34 0.62 -2.76 -28.61
N LYS A 35 -0.65 -2.83 -29.02
CA LYS A 35 -1.74 -2.17 -28.30
C LYS A 35 -1.93 -2.80 -26.92
N ARG A 36 -1.86 -4.13 -26.84
CA ARG A 36 -1.94 -4.86 -25.58
C ARG A 36 -0.78 -4.52 -24.64
N ARG A 37 0.44 -4.36 -25.17
CA ARG A 37 1.60 -3.93 -24.39
C ARG A 37 1.39 -2.53 -23.81
N GLU A 38 0.96 -1.57 -24.62
CA GLU A 38 0.69 -0.18 -24.19
C GLU A 38 -0.38 -0.14 -23.09
N THR A 39 -1.44 -0.94 -23.19
CA THR A 39 -2.45 -1.03 -22.11
C THR A 39 -1.85 -1.58 -20.82
N ILE A 40 -1.07 -2.66 -20.89
CA ILE A 40 -0.44 -3.24 -19.69
C ILE A 40 0.57 -2.27 -19.06
N GLU A 41 1.32 -1.51 -19.88
CA GLU A 41 2.25 -0.48 -19.40
C GLU A 41 1.52 0.68 -18.69
N GLN A 42 0.36 1.11 -19.21
CA GLN A 42 -0.50 2.10 -18.53
C GLN A 42 -1.04 1.57 -17.20
N ASP A 43 -1.53 0.33 -17.16
CA ASP A 43 -2.00 -0.29 -15.92
C ASP A 43 -0.88 -0.37 -14.87
N LEU A 44 0.35 -0.72 -15.29
CA LEU A 44 1.52 -0.73 -14.43
C LEU A 44 1.86 0.66 -13.89
N GLU A 45 1.75 1.72 -14.71
CA GLU A 45 1.98 3.10 -14.25
C GLU A 45 1.00 3.50 -13.14
N VAL A 46 -0.29 3.16 -13.31
CA VAL A 46 -1.31 3.42 -12.30
C VAL A 46 -0.98 2.69 -10.99
N ILE A 47 -0.60 1.41 -11.06
CA ILE A 47 -0.24 0.62 -9.87
C ILE A 47 0.97 1.21 -9.15
N TYR A 48 2.02 1.63 -9.88
CA TYR A 48 3.19 2.25 -9.23
C TYR A 48 2.86 3.57 -8.57
N ARG A 49 1.97 4.37 -9.16
CA ARG A 49 1.49 5.60 -8.54
C ARG A 49 0.74 5.31 -7.24
N LEU A 50 -0.15 4.31 -7.24
CA LEU A 50 -0.88 3.89 -6.05
C LEU A 50 0.07 3.38 -4.94
N ILE A 51 1.09 2.60 -5.27
CA ILE A 51 2.10 2.14 -4.31
C ILE A 51 2.80 3.34 -3.66
N ALA A 52 3.19 4.35 -4.45
CA ALA A 52 3.83 5.55 -3.93
C ALA A 52 2.89 6.35 -3.01
N GLU A 53 1.62 6.50 -3.39
CA GLU A 53 0.60 7.18 -2.57
C GLU A 53 0.37 6.46 -1.24
N TYR A 54 0.20 5.14 -1.25
CA TYR A 54 0.04 4.35 -0.02
C TYR A 54 1.29 4.39 0.85
N SER A 55 2.48 4.33 0.25
CA SER A 55 3.75 4.43 0.98
C SER A 55 3.90 5.79 1.66
N GLN A 56 3.53 6.87 0.97
CA GLN A 56 3.52 8.22 1.53
C GLN A 56 2.48 8.36 2.64
N LEU A 57 1.28 7.78 2.47
CA LEU A 57 0.25 7.77 3.50
C LEU A 57 0.71 7.03 4.75
N GLY A 58 1.34 5.86 4.60
CA GLY A 58 1.93 5.10 5.70
C GLY A 58 3.01 5.90 6.44
N ALA A 59 3.90 6.57 5.71
CA ALA A 59 4.91 7.45 6.30
C ALA A 59 4.30 8.64 7.06
N ASN A 60 3.26 9.27 6.51
CA ASN A 60 2.56 10.38 7.17
C ASN A 60 1.89 9.93 8.48
N ILE A 61 1.28 8.73 8.49
CA ILE A 61 0.66 8.17 9.71
C ILE A 61 1.72 7.84 10.77
N ALA A 62 2.87 7.30 10.35
CA ALA A 62 3.99 7.05 11.25
C ALA A 62 4.49 8.36 11.90
N ILE A 63 4.69 9.41 11.10
CA ILE A 63 5.11 10.73 11.60
C ILE A 63 4.09 11.31 12.58
N VAL A 64 2.79 11.24 12.26
CA VAL A 64 1.73 11.73 13.16
C VAL A 64 1.77 11.01 14.51
N ARG A 65 2.02 9.68 14.53
CA ARG A 65 2.18 8.91 15.77
C ARG A 65 3.44 9.27 16.54
N GLU A 66 4.50 9.71 15.86
CA GLU A 66 5.79 10.07 16.47
C GLU A 66 5.88 11.56 16.90
N THR A 67 4.86 12.38 16.63
CA THR A 67 4.85 13.77 17.12
C THR A 67 4.84 13.80 18.67
N PRO A 68 5.66 14.64 19.31
CA PRO A 68 5.74 14.74 20.76
C PRO A 68 4.39 15.00 21.42
N GLU A 69 3.51 15.80 20.81
CA GLU A 69 2.18 16.07 21.34
C GLU A 69 1.27 14.81 21.36
N ASN A 70 1.38 13.91 20.38
CA ASN A 70 0.62 12.66 20.35
C ASN A 70 1.23 11.57 21.26
N LEU A 71 2.56 11.53 21.39
CA LEU A 71 3.24 10.63 22.31
C LEU A 71 2.88 10.94 23.78
N VAL A 72 2.80 12.23 24.14
CA VAL A 72 2.39 12.66 25.50
C VAL A 72 0.93 12.30 25.78
N CYS A 73 0.03 12.40 24.79
CA CYS A 73 -1.36 11.96 24.92
C CYS A 73 -1.50 10.44 25.10
N LEU A 74 -0.69 9.63 24.42
CA LEU A 74 -0.70 8.17 24.61
C LEU A 74 -0.16 7.78 25.99
N GLN A 75 0.87 8.46 26.48
CA GLN A 75 1.42 8.22 27.82
C GLN A 75 0.43 8.55 28.94
N HIS A 76 -0.35 9.63 28.78
CA HIS A 76 -1.42 9.99 29.72
C HIS A 76 -2.58 8.96 29.73
N LEU A 77 -2.82 8.27 28.62
CA LEU A 77 -3.86 7.24 28.54
C LEU A 77 -3.40 5.93 29.20
N GLU A 78 -2.12 5.57 29.12
CA GLU A 78 -1.58 4.41 29.85
C GLU A 78 -1.57 4.63 31.37
N ASP A 79 -1.25 5.83 31.85
CA ASP A 79 -1.25 6.18 33.29
C ASP A 79 -2.66 6.22 33.95
N LEU A 80 -3.74 6.13 33.14
CA LEU A 80 -5.14 6.12 33.61
C LEU A 80 -5.79 4.72 33.60
N THR A 81 -5.02 3.66 33.30
CA THR A 81 -5.46 2.25 33.32
C THR A 81 -4.69 1.44 34.35
#